data_AF-A0A838VZZ2-F1
#
_entry.id   AF-A0A838VZZ2-F1
#
_cell.length_a   1.000
_cell.length_b   1.000
_cell.length_c   1.000
_cell.angle_alpha   90.00
_cell.angle_beta   90.00
_cell.angle_gamma   90.00
#
_symmetry.space_group_name_H-M   'P 1'
#
loop_
_entity.id
_entity.type
_entity.pdbx_description
1 polymer ?
#
loop_
_entity_poly.entity_id
_entity_poly.type
_entity_poly.pdbx_seq_one_letter_code
_entity_poly.pdbx_strand_id
1 'polypeptide(L)'
;MVVQCVINEIGKMPLSITKTKYLINKGFCKEFMKIRKSVKNLSSEDKDKFVNAILRLKKSPSIIYPDDSTYSRYDDYVEIHMNAMMAMSDTNPAEDPDWYPGWAHNGPAFLPWHRVYLLQFEKDLQSVTQDDSITVPYWEWTDNDSSPITPDLMGSDGEATKDNSPGKVLDGPFAYNGPNNWTIVVKDESSDPDYLTREERRCTKVANNRSIGPSHADTIL
;
A
#
# COMPACT_ATOMS: atom_id res chain seq x y z
N MET A 1 -21.90 0.92 -31.89
CA MET A 1 -22.51 -0.43 -31.95
C MET A 1 -21.79 -1.21 -33.05
N VAL A 2 -20.60 -1.75 -32.74
CA VAL A 2 -19.83 -2.63 -33.63
C VAL A 2 -19.62 -3.91 -32.83
N VAL A 3 -20.61 -4.77 -32.91
CA VAL A 3 -20.62 -6.11 -32.33
C VAL A 3 -20.62 -7.08 -33.51
N GLN A 4 -19.89 -8.18 -33.34
CA GLN A 4 -19.86 -9.35 -34.21
C GLN A 4 -18.85 -9.34 -35.36
N CYS A 5 -17.57 -9.55 -35.03
CA CYS A 5 -16.67 -10.25 -35.93
C CYS A 5 -16.18 -11.53 -35.22
N VAL A 6 -16.30 -12.65 -35.92
CA VAL A 6 -15.71 -13.98 -35.63
C VAL A 6 -16.43 -14.84 -34.57
N ILE A 7 -17.65 -15.24 -34.87
CA ILE A 7 -18.13 -16.60 -34.52
C ILE A 7 -18.63 -17.20 -35.82
N ASN A 8 -17.83 -18.07 -36.42
CA ASN A 8 -18.21 -19.16 -37.34
C ASN A 8 -16.95 -19.56 -38.11
N GLU A 9 -16.18 -20.52 -37.60
CA GLU A 9 -15.43 -21.54 -38.37
C GLU A 9 -14.73 -22.46 -37.36
N ILE A 10 -15.51 -23.29 -36.66
CA ILE A 10 -14.97 -24.47 -35.95
C ILE A 10 -15.74 -25.68 -36.45
N GLY A 11 -15.36 -26.16 -37.63
CA GLY A 11 -15.96 -27.34 -38.21
C GLY A 11 -15.09 -27.84 -39.35
N LYS A 12 -14.29 -28.88 -39.03
CA LYS A 12 -13.52 -29.76 -39.92
C LYS A 12 -12.02 -29.45 -40.03
N MET A 13 -11.20 -30.07 -39.18
CA MET A 13 -9.89 -30.61 -39.60
C MET A 13 -9.57 -31.92 -38.87
N PRO A 14 -9.00 -32.93 -39.56
CA PRO A 14 -8.82 -34.28 -39.05
C PRO A 14 -7.58 -34.40 -38.14
N LEU A 15 -7.69 -35.27 -37.12
CA LEU A 15 -6.60 -35.66 -36.23
C LEU A 15 -5.56 -36.50 -36.98
N SER A 16 -4.36 -35.94 -37.19
CA SER A 16 -3.15 -36.72 -37.50
C SER A 16 -2.13 -36.50 -36.38
N ILE A 17 -1.93 -37.55 -35.57
CA ILE A 17 -0.96 -37.56 -34.47
C ILE A 17 0.43 -37.84 -35.07
N THR A 18 1.23 -36.79 -35.25
CA THR A 18 2.66 -36.94 -35.52
C THR A 18 3.43 -36.79 -34.21
N LYS A 19 4.14 -37.83 -33.79
CA LYS A 19 5.02 -37.85 -32.61
C LYS A 19 6.16 -36.83 -32.79
N THR A 20 5.95 -35.61 -32.31
CA THR A 20 7.06 -34.69 -32.07
C THR A 20 7.66 -35.05 -30.71
N LYS A 21 8.88 -35.58 -30.71
CA LYS A 21 9.74 -35.64 -29.51
C LYS A 21 9.91 -34.21 -29.00
N TYR A 22 9.10 -33.83 -28.01
CA TYR A 22 9.33 -32.62 -27.24
C TYR A 22 10.60 -32.84 -26.42
N LEU A 23 11.63 -32.08 -26.78
CA LEU A 23 12.82 -31.90 -25.95
C LEU A 23 12.36 -31.20 -24.67
N ILE A 24 12.17 -31.98 -23.61
CA ILE A 24 11.95 -31.45 -22.26
C ILE A 24 13.30 -30.92 -21.78
N ASN A 25 13.56 -29.66 -22.09
CA ASN A 25 14.64 -28.92 -21.46
C ASN A 25 14.13 -27.51 -21.16
N LYS A 26 13.59 -27.33 -19.95
CA LYS A 26 13.63 -26.11 -19.13
C LYS A 26 12.89 -26.40 -17.81
N GLY A 27 13.56 -26.04 -16.72
CA GLY A 27 13.23 -26.44 -15.36
C GLY A 27 11.80 -26.10 -14.95
N PHE A 28 11.25 -26.96 -14.09
CA PHE A 28 10.15 -26.59 -13.22
C PHE A 28 10.52 -25.28 -12.52
N CYS A 29 9.81 -24.19 -12.80
CA CYS A 29 9.73 -23.08 -11.87
C CYS A 29 9.25 -23.67 -10.55
N LYS A 30 10.15 -23.75 -9.58
CA LYS A 30 9.78 -24.01 -8.20
C LYS A 30 9.04 -22.76 -7.75
N GLU A 31 7.73 -22.69 -8.00
CA GLU A 31 6.88 -21.68 -7.41
C GLU A 31 6.91 -21.91 -5.90
N PHE A 32 7.71 -21.11 -5.21
CA PHE A 32 7.66 -21.06 -3.77
C PHE A 32 6.34 -20.41 -3.39
N MET A 33 5.47 -21.19 -2.73
CA MET A 33 4.27 -20.64 -2.10
C MET A 33 4.72 -19.56 -1.12
N LYS A 34 4.37 -18.30 -1.40
CA LYS A 34 4.68 -17.16 -0.54
C LYS A 34 3.81 -17.21 0.71
N ILE A 35 4.42 -17.03 1.89
CA ILE A 35 3.73 -17.02 3.18
C ILE A 35 3.86 -15.62 3.77
N ARG A 36 2.73 -14.92 3.91
CA ARG A 36 2.66 -13.66 4.65
C ARG A 36 2.72 -13.96 6.15
N LYS A 37 3.74 -13.45 6.83
CA LYS A 37 3.97 -13.67 8.27
C LYS A 37 3.31 -12.58 9.10
N SER A 38 2.93 -12.92 10.33
CA SER A 38 2.60 -11.92 11.35
C SER A 38 3.84 -11.09 11.66
N VAL A 39 3.67 -9.78 11.87
CA VAL A 39 4.72 -8.87 12.35
C VAL A 39 5.41 -9.40 13.61
N LYS A 40 4.65 -10.01 14.52
CA LYS A 40 5.17 -10.64 15.76
C LYS A 40 6.24 -11.70 15.50
N ASN A 41 6.18 -12.37 14.36
CA ASN A 41 7.05 -13.50 14.00
C ASN A 41 8.15 -13.13 13.01
N LEU A 42 8.35 -11.84 12.73
CA LEU A 42 9.45 -11.39 11.87
C LEU A 42 10.76 -11.42 12.65
N SER A 43 11.80 -12.00 12.04
CA SER A 43 13.17 -11.82 12.51
C SER A 43 13.64 -10.37 12.26
N SER A 44 14.71 -9.93 12.92
CA SER A 44 15.33 -8.63 12.63
C SER A 44 15.72 -8.51 11.16
N GLU A 45 16.21 -9.59 10.54
CA GLU A 45 16.54 -9.60 9.11
C GLU A 45 15.29 -9.45 8.22
N ASP A 46 14.17 -10.09 8.57
CA ASP A 46 12.93 -9.97 7.82
C ASP A 46 12.36 -8.54 7.92
N LYS A 47 12.46 -7.91 9.11
CA LYS A 47 12.10 -6.50 9.31
C LYS A 47 12.95 -5.59 8.45
N ASP A 48 14.28 -5.76 8.49
CA ASP A 48 15.23 -4.97 7.70
C ASP A 48 14.96 -5.10 6.20
N LYS A 49 14.69 -6.31 5.71
CA LYS A 49 14.35 -6.55 4.29
C LYS A 49 13.10 -5.79 3.88
N PHE A 50 12.05 -5.88 4.69
CA PHE A 50 10.78 -5.22 4.41
C PHE A 50 10.91 -3.68 4.43
N VAL A 51 11.55 -3.12 5.46
CA VAL A 51 11.83 -1.69 5.57
C VAL A 51 12.65 -1.21 4.38
N ASN A 52 13.75 -1.91 4.04
CA ASN A 52 14.60 -1.54 2.92
C ASN A 52 13.86 -1.62 1.57
N ALA A 53 12.93 -2.55 1.41
CA ALA A 53 12.11 -2.64 0.21
C ALA A 53 11.22 -1.40 0.04
N ILE A 54 10.55 -0.96 1.12
CA ILE A 54 9.72 0.26 1.10
C ILE A 54 10.59 1.48 0.80
N LEU A 55 11.74 1.61 1.46
CA LEU A 55 12.66 2.72 1.23
C LEU A 55 13.18 2.75 -0.21
N ARG A 56 13.42 1.60 -0.84
CA ARG A 56 13.77 1.53 -2.27
C ARG A 56 12.61 1.92 -3.18
N LEU A 57 11.39 1.53 -2.82
CA LEU A 57 10.19 1.92 -3.57
C LEU A 57 9.96 3.44 -3.51
N LYS A 58 10.15 4.05 -2.34
CA LYS A 58 10.11 5.52 -2.13
C LYS A 58 11.21 6.28 -2.88
N LYS A 59 12.32 5.63 -3.23
CA LYS A 59 13.39 6.21 -4.06
C LYS A 59 13.22 5.93 -5.55
N SER A 60 12.29 5.06 -5.93
CA SER A 60 12.05 4.70 -7.33
C SER A 60 11.17 5.77 -7.98
N PRO A 61 11.43 6.17 -9.24
CA PRO A 61 10.61 7.16 -9.94
C PRO A 61 9.15 6.77 -10.01
N SER A 62 8.25 7.75 -9.88
CA SER A 62 6.83 7.57 -10.14
C SER A 62 6.57 7.06 -11.55
N ILE A 63 5.54 6.22 -11.70
CA ILE A 63 4.98 5.80 -12.99
C ILE A 63 3.89 6.78 -13.43
N ILE A 64 3.18 7.42 -12.49
CA ILE A 64 2.11 8.37 -12.79
C ILE A 64 2.70 9.70 -13.27
N TYR A 65 3.80 10.13 -12.66
CA TYR A 65 4.54 11.37 -12.94
C TYR A 65 6.00 11.07 -13.28
N PRO A 66 6.29 10.44 -14.45
CA PRO A 66 7.64 9.99 -14.79
C PRO A 66 8.66 11.13 -14.97
N ASP A 67 8.19 12.34 -15.27
CA ASP A 67 9.01 13.52 -15.50
C ASP A 67 9.18 14.40 -14.23
N ASP A 68 8.50 14.06 -13.12
CA ASP A 68 8.55 14.81 -11.88
C ASP A 68 9.26 14.01 -10.77
N SER A 69 10.50 14.40 -10.48
CA SER A 69 11.32 13.74 -9.47
C SER A 69 10.83 13.94 -8.03
N THR A 70 9.81 14.76 -7.80
CA THR A 70 9.20 14.93 -6.47
C THR A 70 8.34 13.72 -6.08
N TYR A 71 7.79 13.00 -7.07
CA TYR A 71 6.93 11.84 -6.83
C TYR A 71 7.72 10.53 -6.99
N SER A 72 7.48 9.61 -6.07
CA SER A 72 8.03 8.27 -6.14
C SER A 72 6.99 7.22 -6.52
N ARG A 73 7.47 6.02 -6.83
CA ARG A 73 6.60 4.85 -7.01
C ARG A 73 5.83 4.49 -5.74
N TYR A 74 6.32 4.82 -4.55
CA TYR A 74 5.54 4.67 -3.32
C TYR A 74 4.38 5.69 -3.27
N ASP A 75 4.64 6.94 -3.66
CA ASP A 75 3.65 8.02 -3.64
C ASP A 75 2.48 7.75 -4.58
N ASP A 76 2.75 7.08 -5.70
CA ASP A 76 1.69 6.62 -6.60
C ASP A 76 0.67 5.70 -5.92
N TYR A 77 1.10 4.86 -4.96
CA TYR A 77 0.16 4.00 -4.21
C TYR A 77 -0.71 4.83 -3.27
N VAL A 78 -0.15 5.87 -2.65
CA VAL A 78 -0.88 6.81 -1.79
C VAL A 78 -1.92 7.55 -2.63
N GLU A 79 -1.52 8.10 -3.78
CA GLU A 79 -2.43 8.83 -4.66
C GLU A 79 -3.51 7.93 -5.27
N ILE A 80 -3.19 6.71 -5.68
CA ILE A 80 -4.20 5.73 -6.14
C ILE A 80 -5.23 5.46 -5.04
N HIS A 81 -4.79 5.32 -3.79
CA HIS A 81 -5.68 5.10 -2.65
C HIS A 81 -6.55 6.33 -2.38
N MET A 82 -5.95 7.53 -2.30
CA MET A 82 -6.63 8.80 -2.12
C MET A 82 -7.69 9.04 -3.21
N ASN A 83 -7.34 8.83 -4.48
CA ASN A 83 -8.28 8.95 -5.59
C ASN A 83 -9.41 7.91 -5.50
N ALA A 84 -9.13 6.69 -5.03
CA ALA A 84 -10.16 5.67 -4.83
C ALA A 84 -11.08 5.95 -3.63
N MET A 85 -10.58 6.66 -2.62
CA MET A 85 -11.36 7.20 -1.50
C MET A 85 -12.26 8.35 -1.94
N MET A 86 -11.78 9.23 -2.82
CA MET A 86 -12.49 10.42 -3.28
C MET A 86 -13.41 10.19 -4.49
N ALA A 87 -13.24 9.09 -5.23
CA ALA A 87 -14.05 8.78 -6.41
C ALA A 87 -15.53 8.51 -6.04
N MET A 88 -16.49 8.96 -6.86
CA MET A 88 -17.96 8.89 -6.65
C MET A 88 -18.61 10.06 -5.91
N SER A 89 -17.85 11.09 -5.55
CA SER A 89 -18.47 12.32 -5.07
C SER A 89 -18.14 13.50 -5.97
N ASP A 90 -19.16 14.00 -6.68
CA ASP A 90 -19.12 15.31 -7.33
C ASP A 90 -19.25 16.47 -6.30
N THR A 91 -19.42 16.12 -5.03
CA THR A 91 -19.63 17.03 -3.89
C THR A 91 -18.51 16.88 -2.87
N ASN A 92 -18.18 17.98 -2.18
CA ASN A 92 -17.21 17.96 -1.09
C ASN A 92 -17.80 17.20 0.12
N PRO A 93 -17.05 16.29 0.79
CA PRO A 93 -17.50 15.63 2.03
C PRO A 93 -17.95 16.58 3.14
N ALA A 94 -17.45 17.83 3.15
CA ALA A 94 -17.89 18.87 4.09
C ALA A 94 -19.25 19.50 3.73
N GLU A 95 -19.73 19.31 2.50
CA GLU A 95 -20.93 19.94 1.95
C GLU A 95 -22.08 18.95 1.68
N ASP A 96 -21.79 17.64 1.65
CA ASP A 96 -22.77 16.59 1.39
C ASP A 96 -22.87 15.60 2.56
N PRO A 97 -23.97 15.63 3.32
CA PRO A 97 -24.19 14.70 4.44
C PRO A 97 -24.42 13.25 4.00
N ASP A 98 -24.70 13.00 2.71
CA ASP A 98 -24.83 11.67 2.12
C ASP A 98 -23.54 11.22 1.40
N TRP A 99 -22.45 11.96 1.57
CA TRP A 99 -21.13 11.65 1.01
C TRP A 99 -20.67 10.23 1.39
N TYR A 100 -20.19 9.48 0.40
CA TYR A 100 -19.77 8.09 0.59
C TYR A 100 -18.37 7.84 0.01
N PRO A 101 -17.42 7.30 0.82
CA PRO A 101 -16.10 6.93 0.35
C PRO A 101 -16.18 5.94 -0.82
N GLY A 102 -15.34 6.20 -1.81
CA GLY A 102 -15.45 5.78 -3.20
C GLY A 102 -15.21 4.32 -3.55
N TRP A 103 -14.89 4.08 -4.83
CA TRP A 103 -14.82 2.78 -5.53
C TRP A 103 -14.19 1.61 -4.75
N ALA A 104 -13.27 1.89 -3.83
CA ALA A 104 -12.55 0.90 -3.04
C ALA A 104 -13.11 0.71 -1.61
N HIS A 105 -14.07 1.52 -1.16
CA HIS A 105 -14.54 1.55 0.23
C HIS A 105 -16.06 1.44 0.31
N ASN A 106 -16.53 0.91 1.45
CA ASN A 106 -17.95 0.74 1.78
C ASN A 106 -18.82 0.02 0.72
N GLY A 107 -18.21 -0.63 -0.26
CA GLY A 107 -18.90 -1.40 -1.29
C GLY A 107 -18.39 -2.84 -1.39
N PRO A 108 -19.03 -3.68 -2.22
CA PRO A 108 -18.60 -5.06 -2.44
C PRO A 108 -17.19 -5.18 -3.04
N ALA A 109 -16.68 -4.10 -3.64
CA ALA A 109 -15.33 -4.02 -4.17
C ALA A 109 -14.24 -3.86 -3.08
N PHE A 110 -14.60 -3.57 -1.82
CA PHE A 110 -13.64 -3.27 -0.76
C PHE A 110 -12.56 -4.35 -0.60
N LEU A 111 -12.97 -5.60 -0.35
CA LEU A 111 -12.03 -6.70 -0.16
C LEU A 111 -11.21 -7.05 -1.42
N PRO A 112 -11.81 -7.23 -2.61
CA PRO A 112 -11.03 -7.57 -3.80
C PRO A 112 -10.12 -6.42 -4.26
N TRP A 113 -10.52 -5.16 -4.11
CA TRP A 113 -9.69 -4.00 -4.48
C TRP A 113 -8.42 -3.94 -3.63
N HIS A 114 -8.55 -3.98 -2.30
CA HIS A 114 -7.41 -3.94 -1.39
C HIS A 114 -6.51 -5.17 -1.55
N ARG A 115 -7.07 -6.34 -1.86
CA ARG A 115 -6.28 -7.54 -2.15
C ARG A 115 -5.37 -7.35 -3.36
N VAL A 116 -5.90 -6.78 -4.45
CA VAL A 116 -5.11 -6.51 -5.67
C VAL A 116 -4.10 -5.39 -5.42
N TYR A 117 -4.51 -4.34 -4.69
CA TYR A 117 -3.63 -3.23 -4.29
C TYR A 117 -2.40 -3.74 -3.53
N LEU A 118 -2.61 -4.54 -2.47
CA LEU A 118 -1.51 -5.12 -1.68
C LEU A 118 -0.69 -6.14 -2.48
N LEU A 119 -1.31 -6.90 -3.39
CA LEU A 119 -0.58 -7.82 -4.27
C LEU A 119 0.35 -7.07 -5.24
N GLN A 120 -0.10 -5.94 -5.79
CA GLN A 120 0.73 -5.14 -6.69
C GLN A 120 1.84 -4.45 -5.91
N PHE A 121 1.54 -3.91 -4.72
CA PHE A 121 2.54 -3.35 -3.81
C PHE A 121 3.63 -4.37 -3.47
N GLU A 122 3.25 -5.58 -3.08
CA GLU A 122 4.18 -6.70 -2.82
C GLU A 122 5.07 -7.01 -4.03
N LYS A 123 4.49 -7.09 -5.23
CA LYS A 123 5.27 -7.33 -6.47
C LYS A 123 6.26 -6.22 -6.77
N ASP A 124 5.87 -4.96 -6.54
CA ASP A 124 6.77 -3.84 -6.78
C ASP A 124 7.91 -3.81 -5.75
N LEU A 125 7.63 -4.14 -4.48
CA LEU A 125 8.67 -4.33 -3.47
C LEU A 125 9.69 -5.41 -3.88
N GLN A 126 9.20 -6.54 -4.39
CA GLN A 126 10.05 -7.63 -4.92
C GLN A 126 10.86 -7.17 -6.14
N SER A 127 10.24 -6.41 -7.05
CA SER A 127 10.89 -5.90 -8.26
C SER A 127 12.03 -4.91 -7.93
N VAL A 128 11.80 -3.93 -7.06
CA VAL A 128 12.83 -2.92 -6.70
C VAL A 128 13.95 -3.50 -5.85
N THR A 129 13.72 -4.64 -5.18
CA THR A 129 14.74 -5.34 -4.40
C THR A 129 15.44 -6.46 -5.18
N GLN A 130 14.81 -6.96 -6.26
CA GLN A 130 15.16 -8.22 -6.93
C GLN A 130 15.13 -9.42 -5.96
N ASP A 131 14.19 -9.39 -5.00
CA ASP A 131 14.01 -10.44 -4.01
C ASP A 131 12.55 -10.91 -3.96
N ASP A 132 12.26 -12.01 -4.65
CA ASP A 132 10.91 -12.60 -4.72
C ASP A 132 10.42 -13.16 -3.37
N SER A 133 11.29 -13.29 -2.36
CA SER A 133 10.95 -13.82 -1.04
C SER A 133 10.24 -12.81 -0.14
N ILE A 134 10.31 -11.52 -0.47
CA ILE A 134 9.67 -10.45 0.30
C ILE A 134 8.14 -10.58 0.19
N THR A 135 7.48 -10.61 1.34
CA THR A 135 6.01 -10.59 1.44
C THR A 135 5.57 -9.46 2.35
N VAL A 136 4.40 -8.88 2.08
CA VAL A 136 3.80 -7.90 3.00
C VAL A 136 3.38 -8.62 4.29
N PRO A 137 3.96 -8.28 5.46
CA PRO A 137 3.56 -8.87 6.72
C PRO A 137 2.16 -8.37 7.13
N TYR A 138 1.50 -9.10 8.04
CA TYR A 138 0.22 -8.65 8.60
C TYR A 138 0.37 -8.28 10.07
N TRP A 139 -0.38 -7.26 10.48
CA TRP A 139 -0.52 -6.85 11.87
C TRP A 139 -1.77 -7.47 12.48
N GLU A 140 -1.59 -8.35 13.47
CA GLU A 140 -2.68 -8.87 14.29
C GLU A 140 -2.98 -7.90 15.43
N TRP A 141 -3.81 -6.89 15.15
CA TRP A 141 -4.12 -5.79 16.09
C TRP A 141 -4.86 -6.23 17.37
N THR A 142 -5.39 -7.46 17.42
CA THR A 142 -5.94 -8.05 18.65
C THR A 142 -4.87 -8.62 19.58
N ASP A 143 -3.64 -8.81 19.09
CA ASP A 143 -2.48 -9.24 19.86
C ASP A 143 -1.59 -8.03 20.18
N ASN A 144 -1.53 -7.67 21.46
CA ASN A 144 -0.73 -6.54 21.94
C ASN A 144 0.77 -6.69 21.63
N ASP A 145 1.27 -7.92 21.45
CA ASP A 145 2.67 -8.19 21.12
C ASP A 145 2.94 -8.13 19.60
N SER A 146 1.91 -7.91 18.77
CA SER A 146 2.05 -7.86 17.31
C SER A 146 2.15 -6.44 16.75
N SER A 147 2.29 -5.41 17.59
CA SER A 147 2.34 -4.02 17.11
C SER A 147 3.54 -3.79 16.17
N PRO A 148 3.33 -3.20 14.98
CA PRO A 148 4.41 -2.80 14.08
C PRO A 148 5.03 -1.45 14.44
N ILE A 149 4.46 -0.75 15.44
CA ILE A 149 4.83 0.61 15.85
C ILE A 149 6.02 0.52 16.81
N THR A 150 7.18 0.20 16.24
CA THR A 150 8.45 0.06 16.94
C THR A 150 9.58 0.74 16.17
N PRO A 151 10.64 1.23 16.85
CA PRO A 151 11.75 1.93 16.18
C PRO A 151 12.44 1.11 15.08
N ASP A 152 12.44 -0.22 15.20
CA ASP A 152 13.07 -1.16 14.27
C ASP A 152 12.16 -1.60 13.10
N LEU A 153 10.91 -1.11 13.03
CA LEU A 153 9.98 -1.42 11.95
C LEU A 153 9.29 -0.17 11.40
N MET A 154 8.14 0.25 11.94
CA MET A 154 7.36 1.39 11.40
C MET A 154 7.58 2.72 12.13
N GLY A 155 8.58 2.80 13.02
CA GLY A 155 8.79 3.92 13.93
C GLY A 155 7.82 3.89 15.11
N SER A 156 8.16 4.59 16.19
CA SER A 156 7.34 4.72 17.40
C SER A 156 6.09 5.60 17.15
N ASP A 157 5.25 5.71 18.18
CA ASP A 157 4.14 6.66 18.19
C ASP A 157 4.63 8.11 18.09
N GLY A 158 3.76 9.01 17.65
CA GLY A 158 4.09 10.41 17.51
C GLY A 158 4.27 11.13 18.85
N GLU A 159 5.25 12.06 18.92
CA GLU A 159 5.45 12.87 20.13
C GLU A 159 4.32 13.91 20.29
N ALA A 160 3.87 14.13 21.54
CA ALA A 160 2.84 15.10 21.85
C ALA A 160 3.50 16.46 22.01
N THR A 161 3.28 17.35 21.05
CA THR A 161 3.68 18.74 21.20
C THR A 161 2.63 19.48 22.04
N LYS A 162 3.05 20.52 22.76
CA LYS A 162 2.18 21.30 23.65
C LYS A 162 1.16 22.18 22.92
N ASP A 163 1.20 22.21 21.60
CA ASP A 163 0.52 23.18 20.73
C ASP A 163 -0.58 22.55 19.85
N ASN A 164 -1.04 21.33 20.16
CA ASN A 164 -1.96 20.55 19.32
C ASN A 164 -1.39 20.24 17.92
N SER A 165 -0.07 20.31 17.70
CA SER A 165 0.49 19.82 16.44
C SER A 165 0.25 18.31 16.31
N PRO A 166 0.00 17.82 15.09
CA PRO A 166 -0.24 16.41 14.86
C PRO A 166 0.99 15.62 15.32
N GLY A 167 0.76 14.49 16.01
CA GLY A 167 1.82 13.74 16.68
C GLY A 167 2.95 13.31 15.73
N LYS A 168 4.02 14.10 15.62
CA LYS A 168 5.13 13.84 14.69
C LYS A 168 5.91 12.59 15.10
N VAL A 169 6.13 11.67 14.16
CA VAL A 169 7.03 10.52 14.37
C VAL A 169 8.48 10.99 14.31
N LEU A 170 9.25 10.68 15.36
CA LEU A 170 10.61 11.19 15.56
C LEU A 170 11.72 10.17 15.35
N ASP A 171 11.38 8.88 15.27
CA ASP A 171 12.33 7.78 15.16
C ASP A 171 11.95 6.76 14.08
N GLY A 172 12.81 5.75 13.95
CA GLY A 172 12.65 4.69 12.98
C GLY A 172 12.97 5.11 11.54
N PRO A 173 12.81 4.17 10.60
CA PRO A 173 13.26 4.35 9.22
C PRO A 173 12.44 5.38 8.43
N PHE A 174 11.23 5.70 8.89
CA PHE A 174 10.28 6.59 8.21
C PHE A 174 10.10 7.95 8.90
N ALA A 175 10.97 8.30 9.86
CA ALA A 175 10.96 9.64 10.44
C ALA A 175 11.46 10.70 9.42
N TYR A 176 10.83 11.88 9.46
CA TYR A 176 11.19 13.01 8.61
C TYR A 176 12.63 13.49 8.87
N ASN A 177 13.01 13.67 10.14
CA ASN A 177 14.39 14.02 10.52
C ASN A 177 15.26 12.76 10.73
N GLY A 178 14.81 11.60 10.24
CA GLY A 178 15.49 10.32 10.40
C GLY A 178 16.55 10.06 9.31
N PRO A 179 17.18 8.88 9.32
CA PRO A 179 18.28 8.54 8.42
C PRO A 179 17.89 8.51 6.93
N ASN A 180 16.59 8.38 6.63
CA ASN A 180 16.09 8.28 5.25
C ASN A 180 15.34 9.52 4.77
N ASN A 181 15.14 10.54 5.61
CA ASN A 181 14.41 11.76 5.29
C ASN A 181 13.05 11.49 4.61
N TRP A 182 12.16 10.78 5.30
CA TRP A 182 10.87 10.39 4.74
C TRP A 182 9.91 11.58 4.65
N THR A 183 9.77 12.13 3.44
CA THR A 183 8.90 13.27 3.15
C THR A 183 7.57 12.81 2.56
N ILE A 184 6.47 13.35 3.09
CA ILE A 184 5.11 13.19 2.57
C ILE A 184 4.86 14.25 1.49
N VAL A 185 4.57 13.78 0.27
CA VAL A 185 4.36 14.64 -0.91
C VAL A 185 2.89 14.67 -1.30
N VAL A 186 2.23 13.52 -1.34
CA VAL A 186 0.78 13.40 -1.54
C VAL A 186 0.08 13.69 -0.20
N LYS A 187 -0.83 14.66 -0.20
CA LYS A 187 -1.51 15.18 0.99
C LYS A 187 -2.99 15.42 0.68
N ASP A 188 -3.84 15.29 1.69
CA ASP A 188 -5.26 15.64 1.58
C ASP A 188 -5.42 17.14 1.40
N GLU A 189 -4.71 17.93 2.21
CA GLU A 189 -4.70 19.39 2.15
C GLU A 189 -3.28 19.96 1.98
N SER A 190 -3.18 21.07 1.25
CA SER A 190 -1.89 21.76 1.06
C SER A 190 -1.23 22.23 2.36
N SER A 191 -2.02 22.44 3.42
CA SER A 191 -1.56 22.81 4.76
C SER A 191 -1.03 21.66 5.59
N ASP A 192 -1.27 20.41 5.18
CA ASP A 192 -0.84 19.25 5.95
C ASP A 192 0.68 19.16 6.05
N PRO A 193 1.21 18.63 7.16
CA PRO A 193 2.65 18.50 7.33
C PRO A 193 3.25 17.56 6.27
N ASP A 194 4.53 17.78 5.97
CA ASP A 194 5.33 16.92 5.09
C ASP A 194 6.04 15.78 5.84
N TYR A 195 5.64 15.53 7.09
CA TYR A 195 6.22 14.52 7.96
C TYR A 195 5.15 13.54 8.46
N LEU A 196 5.57 12.29 8.71
CA LEU A 196 4.70 11.26 9.27
C LEU A 196 4.18 11.65 10.65
N THR A 197 2.88 11.48 10.85
CA THR A 197 2.18 11.71 12.11
C THR A 197 1.48 10.44 12.59
N ARG A 198 1.38 10.25 13.91
CA ARG A 198 0.74 9.10 14.55
C ARG A 198 0.26 9.47 15.95
N GLU A 199 -0.89 8.94 16.35
CA GLU A 199 -1.50 9.19 17.66
C GLU A 199 -2.15 7.93 18.27
N GLU A 200 -1.43 6.80 18.24
CA GLU A 200 -1.96 5.50 18.67
C GLU A 200 -2.47 5.51 20.13
N ARG A 201 -1.87 6.36 20.98
CA ARG A 201 -2.22 6.45 22.42
C ARG A 201 -3.14 7.62 22.79
N ARG A 202 -3.63 8.43 21.85
CA ARG A 202 -4.40 9.66 22.15
C ARG A 202 -5.87 9.59 21.75
N CYS A 203 -6.60 8.58 22.23
CA CYS A 203 -8.05 8.75 22.40
C CYS A 203 -8.33 9.56 23.67
N THR A 204 -8.02 10.87 23.68
CA THR A 204 -8.62 11.78 24.66
C THR A 204 -10.03 12.14 24.17
N LYS A 205 -11.02 11.99 25.04
CA LYS A 205 -12.40 12.43 24.83
C LYS A 205 -12.43 13.94 24.53
N VAL A 206 -12.23 14.35 23.28
CA VAL A 206 -12.60 15.70 22.85
C VAL A 206 -14.08 15.64 22.48
N ALA A 207 -14.91 15.80 23.51
CA ALA A 207 -16.26 16.28 23.30
C ALA A 207 -16.12 17.69 22.73
N ASN A 208 -16.19 17.84 21.40
CA ASN A 208 -16.64 19.03 20.68
C ASN A 208 -16.60 18.79 19.16
N ASN A 209 -17.74 18.39 18.60
CA ASN A 209 -18.30 18.75 17.27
C ASN A 209 -17.40 18.95 16.04
N ARG A 210 -16.23 18.32 15.95
CA ARG A 210 -15.64 17.99 14.64
C ARG A 210 -15.67 16.49 14.50
N SER A 211 -16.32 16.04 13.44
CA SER A 211 -16.18 14.69 12.91
C SER A 211 -14.69 14.36 12.87
N ILE A 212 -14.25 13.52 13.80
CA ILE A 212 -12.96 12.87 13.72
C ILE A 212 -13.13 11.90 12.55
N GLY A 213 -12.73 12.34 11.36
CA GLY A 213 -12.56 11.48 10.20
C GLY A 213 -11.54 10.38 10.51
N PRO A 214 -11.49 9.34 9.67
CA PRO A 214 -10.60 8.20 9.90
C PRO A 214 -9.18 8.71 10.15
N SER A 215 -8.54 8.16 11.19
CA SER A 215 -7.14 8.39 11.51
C SER A 215 -6.30 8.45 10.23
N HIS A 216 -5.51 9.50 10.06
CA HIS A 216 -4.56 9.72 8.96
C HIS A 216 -3.46 8.65 8.98
N ALA A 217 -3.82 7.44 8.58
CA ALA A 217 -2.96 6.29 8.41
C ALA A 217 -2.87 5.96 6.92
N ASP A 218 -2.56 6.95 6.07
CA ASP A 218 -2.16 6.72 4.67
C ASP A 218 -0.66 6.37 4.58
N THR A 219 -0.19 5.56 5.53
CA THR A 219 1.01 4.74 5.33
C THR A 219 0.49 3.33 5.19
N ILE A 220 0.90 2.63 4.13
CA ILE A 220 0.52 1.23 3.94
C ILE A 220 1.08 0.45 5.14
N LEU A 221 0.15 0.01 5.99
CA LEU A 221 0.23 -0.66 7.31
C LEU A 221 -0.19 0.21 8.50
#